data_AF-X1QB76-F1
#
_entry.id   AF-X1QB76-F1
#
_cell.length_a   1.000
_cell.length_b   1.000
_cell.length_c   1.000
_cell.angle_alpha   90.00
_cell.angle_beta   90.00
_cell.angle_gamma   90.00
#
_symmetry.space_group_name_H-M   'P 1'
#
loop_
_entity.id
_entity.type
_entity.pdbx_description
1 polymer ?
#
loop_
_entity_poly.entity_id
_entity_poly.type
_entity_poly.pdbx_seq_one_letter_code
_entity_poly.pdbx_strand_id
1 'polypeptide(L)'
;YLGGRFRASYRPLNDGIISGRLHGAAGVVGCNNPKQVHDYGHIAMIKELIKNDVLVVSTGCSAMAAGKAGLMRPDAAAKYCGKGLQEICETVGIPPVLHVGSCVDNSRILTILANVVAEGGLGEDISDLPVAGAAPEWMSEKAVSIGMYFVASGVFTVIAEPLPILGAPNLTRYLTDEIEKELGGKWAFERDPIKAAGMMIEHIEKKRDALGINVEKERKLYDMEERRALAV
;
A
#
# COMPACT_ATOMS: atom_id res chain seq x y z
N TYR A 1 -4.63 13.84 -2.20
CA TYR A 1 -3.49 14.78 -2.13
C TYR A 1 -3.14 15.05 -0.68
N LEU A 2 -1.88 14.86 -0.27
CA LEU A 2 -1.45 15.19 1.11
C LEU A 2 -1.17 16.70 1.30
N GLY A 3 -1.05 17.48 0.22
CA GLY A 3 -0.93 18.94 0.27
C GLY A 3 -2.24 19.70 0.56
N GLY A 4 -3.31 18.99 0.94
CA GLY A 4 -4.62 19.55 1.21
C GLY A 4 -5.23 20.29 0.02
N ARG A 5 -6.03 21.32 0.30
CA ARG A 5 -6.72 22.14 -0.73
C ARG A 5 -5.80 23.16 -1.43
N PHE A 6 -4.68 23.51 -0.81
CA PHE A 6 -3.83 24.63 -1.23
C PHE A 6 -2.61 24.21 -2.06
N ARG A 7 -2.20 22.94 -2.00
CA ARG A 7 -1.13 22.35 -2.82
C ARG A 7 -1.63 21.04 -3.45
N ALA A 8 -2.50 21.16 -4.44
CA ALA A 8 -3.09 20.01 -5.14
C ALA A 8 -2.07 19.36 -6.09
N SER A 9 -1.22 18.49 -5.54
CA SER A 9 -0.25 17.67 -6.27
C SER A 9 0.06 16.40 -5.46
N TYR A 10 0.57 15.35 -6.14
CA TYR A 10 1.02 14.11 -5.49
C TYR A 10 2.45 14.23 -4.93
N ARG A 11 3.16 15.34 -5.22
CA ARG A 11 4.53 15.60 -4.75
C ARG A 11 4.71 15.37 -3.24
N PRO A 12 3.82 15.84 -2.34
CA PRO A 12 4.00 15.60 -0.92
C PRO A 12 3.88 14.12 -0.51
N LEU A 13 3.10 13.32 -1.24
CA LEU A 13 3.04 11.87 -1.02
C LEU A 13 4.33 11.21 -1.51
N ASN A 14 4.78 11.55 -2.72
CA ASN A 14 6.03 11.01 -3.27
C ASN A 14 7.21 11.38 -2.36
N ASP A 15 7.29 12.62 -1.87
CA ASP A 15 8.34 13.07 -0.95
C ASP A 15 8.29 12.34 0.39
N GLY A 16 7.09 12.07 0.92
CA GLY A 16 6.93 11.28 2.15
C GLY A 16 7.53 9.88 2.01
N ILE A 17 7.34 9.25 0.84
CA ILE A 17 7.90 7.94 0.51
C ILE A 17 9.42 8.02 0.30
N ILE A 18 9.89 8.97 -0.53
CA ILE A 18 11.31 9.16 -0.84
C ILE A 18 12.11 9.51 0.41
N SER A 19 11.55 10.30 1.33
CA SER A 19 12.22 10.66 2.58
C SER A 19 12.23 9.53 3.62
N GLY A 20 11.50 8.44 3.37
CA GLY A 20 11.34 7.34 4.32
C GLY A 20 10.44 7.65 5.52
N ARG A 21 9.63 8.72 5.46
CA ARG A 21 8.57 8.94 6.48
C ARG A 21 7.41 7.97 6.27
N LEU A 22 7.14 7.64 5.01
CA LEU A 22 6.34 6.47 4.63
C LEU A 22 7.28 5.45 4.01
N HIS A 23 7.18 4.19 4.42
CA HIS A 23 7.86 3.13 3.71
C HIS A 23 7.22 2.90 2.34
N GLY A 24 5.89 2.97 2.29
CA GLY A 24 5.13 2.80 1.06
C GLY A 24 3.63 2.95 1.29
N ALA A 25 2.84 2.35 0.41
CA ALA A 25 1.39 2.31 0.56
C ALA A 25 0.80 0.94 0.24
N ALA A 26 -0.34 0.62 0.87
CA ALA A 26 -1.01 -0.65 0.68
C ALA A 26 -2.52 -0.48 0.41
N GLY A 27 -3.03 -1.21 -0.58
CA GLY A 27 -4.46 -1.35 -0.82
C GLY A 27 -5.02 -2.60 -0.16
N VAL A 28 -5.69 -2.47 0.98
CA VAL A 28 -6.34 -3.60 1.67
C VAL A 28 -7.84 -3.59 1.36
N VAL A 29 -8.29 -4.57 0.59
CA VAL A 29 -9.62 -4.62 -0.02
C VAL A 29 -10.29 -5.98 0.22
N GLY A 30 -11.45 -6.22 -0.39
CA GLY A 30 -12.04 -7.55 -0.46
C GLY A 30 -13.33 -7.71 0.34
N CYS A 31 -13.67 -8.98 0.60
CA CYS A 31 -14.94 -9.44 1.15
C CYS A 31 -14.77 -9.87 2.62
N ASN A 32 -15.69 -10.67 3.15
CA ASN A 32 -15.41 -11.57 4.27
C ASN A 32 -15.56 -13.03 3.77
N ASN A 33 -14.88 -13.97 4.42
CA ASN A 33 -14.93 -15.38 4.05
C ASN A 33 -15.14 -16.25 5.30
N PRO A 34 -16.13 -17.16 5.33
CA PRO A 34 -16.45 -17.97 6.51
C PRO A 34 -15.32 -18.95 6.92
N LYS A 35 -14.31 -19.14 6.07
CA LYS A 35 -13.10 -19.90 6.44
C LYS A 35 -12.22 -19.13 7.44
N GLN A 36 -12.45 -17.85 7.65
CA GLN A 36 -11.71 -17.01 8.59
C GLN A 36 -12.66 -16.38 9.62
N VAL A 37 -12.10 -15.97 10.75
CA VAL A 37 -12.85 -15.18 11.73
C VAL A 37 -13.17 -13.83 11.10
N HIS A 38 -14.45 -13.47 11.07
CA HIS A 38 -14.94 -12.24 10.44
C HIS A 38 -14.14 -11.02 10.91
N ASP A 39 -13.66 -10.23 9.95
CA ASP A 39 -12.85 -9.01 10.11
C ASP A 39 -11.45 -9.19 10.70
N TYR A 40 -11.10 -10.37 11.21
CA TYR A 40 -9.79 -10.60 11.81
C TYR A 40 -8.67 -10.39 10.80
N GLY A 41 -8.81 -10.93 9.59
CA GLY A 41 -7.80 -10.83 8.54
C GLY A 41 -7.56 -9.38 8.13
N HIS A 42 -8.64 -8.61 7.96
CA HIS A 42 -8.57 -7.18 7.64
C HIS A 42 -7.88 -6.38 8.75
N ILE A 43 -8.39 -6.48 9.98
CA ILE A 43 -7.94 -5.62 11.08
C ILE A 43 -6.50 -5.93 11.47
N ALA A 44 -6.12 -7.21 11.53
CA ALA A 44 -4.77 -7.62 11.89
C ALA A 44 -3.74 -7.13 10.85
N MET A 45 -4.01 -7.34 9.57
CA MET A 45 -3.13 -6.90 8.48
C MET A 45 -2.99 -5.39 8.46
N ILE A 46 -4.11 -4.65 8.52
CA ILE A 46 -4.08 -3.18 8.47
C ILE A 46 -3.26 -2.61 9.63
N LYS A 47 -3.45 -3.13 10.85
CA LYS A 47 -2.69 -2.68 12.03
C LYS A 47 -1.20 -2.95 11.89
N GLU A 48 -0.83 -4.11 11.34
CA GLU A 48 0.59 -4.42 11.13
C GLU A 48 1.21 -3.50 10.09
N LEU A 49 0.52 -3.21 8.98
CA LEU A 49 1.00 -2.29 7.95
C LEU A 49 1.20 -0.86 8.48
N ILE A 50 0.18 -0.28 9.12
CA ILE A 50 0.28 1.11 9.61
C ILE A 50 1.29 1.27 10.74
N LYS A 51 1.51 0.22 11.55
CA LYS A 51 2.56 0.18 12.59
C LYS A 51 3.97 0.28 11.99
N ASN A 52 4.15 -0.21 10.76
CA ASN A 52 5.41 -0.17 10.01
C ASN A 52 5.42 0.97 8.97
N ASP A 53 4.78 2.10 9.30
CA ASP A 53 4.72 3.33 8.48
C ASP A 53 4.32 3.11 7.00
N VAL A 54 3.44 2.13 6.73
CA VAL A 54 2.79 1.93 5.43
C VAL A 54 1.40 2.58 5.44
N LEU A 55 1.18 3.54 4.54
CA LEU A 55 -0.14 4.18 4.41
C LEU A 55 -1.15 3.20 3.81
N VAL A 56 -2.29 3.00 4.47
CA VAL A 56 -3.31 2.06 3.99
C VAL A 56 -4.48 2.80 3.35
N VAL A 57 -4.86 2.39 2.13
CA VAL A 57 -6.13 2.73 1.49
C VAL A 57 -7.03 1.49 1.45
N SER A 58 -8.33 1.68 1.65
CA SER A 58 -9.27 0.56 1.74
C SER A 58 -10.61 0.82 1.07
N THR A 59 -11.19 -0.25 0.52
CA THR A 59 -12.52 -0.26 -0.12
C THR A 59 -13.37 -1.42 0.37
N GLY A 60 -14.67 -1.37 0.05
CA GLY A 60 -15.57 -2.51 0.23
C GLY A 60 -15.69 -2.98 1.68
N CYS A 61 -15.75 -4.29 1.89
CA CYS A 61 -15.91 -4.86 3.23
C CYS A 61 -14.70 -4.58 4.12
N SER A 62 -13.49 -4.55 3.55
CA SER A 62 -12.28 -4.20 4.31
C SER A 62 -12.34 -2.79 4.88
N ALA A 63 -12.84 -1.82 4.10
CA ALA A 63 -13.06 -0.46 4.57
C ALA A 63 -14.07 -0.41 5.72
N MET A 64 -15.16 -1.18 5.61
CA MET A 64 -16.16 -1.29 6.66
C MET A 64 -15.58 -1.93 7.93
N ALA A 65 -14.73 -2.95 7.81
CA ALA A 65 -14.03 -3.58 8.93
C ALA A 65 -13.12 -2.56 9.64
N ALA A 66 -12.31 -1.80 8.89
CA ALA A 66 -11.45 -0.76 9.44
C ALA A 66 -12.27 0.37 10.11
N GLY A 67 -13.39 0.76 9.50
CA GLY A 67 -14.33 1.74 10.07
C GLY A 67 -14.94 1.27 11.40
N LYS A 68 -15.48 0.04 11.44
CA LYS A 68 -16.02 -0.58 12.66
C LYS A 68 -14.97 -0.70 13.77
N ALA A 69 -13.72 -0.97 13.40
CA ALA A 69 -12.59 -1.07 14.33
C ALA A 69 -12.02 0.30 14.78
N GLY A 70 -12.55 1.41 14.25
CA GLY A 70 -12.10 2.77 14.59
C GLY A 70 -10.79 3.20 13.95
N LEU A 71 -10.29 2.48 12.94
CA LEU A 71 -9.01 2.78 12.27
C LEU A 71 -9.11 3.97 11.29
N MET A 72 -10.33 4.37 10.93
CA MET A 72 -10.61 5.51 10.05
C MET A 72 -10.88 6.82 10.83
N ARG A 73 -10.36 6.91 12.06
CA ARG A 73 -10.44 8.11 12.89
C ARG A 73 -9.06 8.77 13.00
N PRO A 74 -8.94 10.11 13.00
CA PRO A 74 -7.65 10.77 13.14
C PRO A 74 -6.86 10.37 14.39
N ASP A 75 -7.54 10.13 15.52
CA ASP A 75 -6.92 9.71 16.78
C ASP A 75 -6.36 8.27 16.76
N ALA A 76 -6.70 7.47 15.74
CA ALA A 76 -6.15 6.12 15.57
C ALA A 76 -4.65 6.13 15.25
N ALA A 77 -4.14 7.20 14.63
CA ALA A 77 -2.74 7.30 14.22
C ALA A 77 -1.80 7.20 15.44
N ALA A 78 -2.06 8.00 16.49
CA ALA A 78 -1.26 7.99 17.72
C ALA A 78 -1.25 6.65 18.47
N LYS A 79 -2.22 5.77 18.19
CA LYS A 79 -2.36 4.48 18.87
C LYS A 79 -1.74 3.32 18.09
N TYR A 80 -1.80 3.36 16.76
CA TYR A 80 -1.50 2.20 15.92
C TYR A 80 -0.37 2.42 14.93
N CYS A 81 -0.02 3.66 14.59
CA CYS A 81 0.97 3.94 13.57
C CYS A 81 2.40 3.88 14.10
N GLY A 82 3.34 3.61 13.19
CA GLY A 82 4.72 4.00 13.40
C GLY A 82 4.85 5.53 13.43
N LYS A 83 6.06 6.00 13.75
CA LYS A 83 6.30 7.44 13.98
C LYS A 83 6.14 8.26 12.70
N GLY A 84 6.56 7.72 11.55
CA GLY A 84 6.55 8.44 10.29
C GLY A 84 5.15 8.69 9.75
N LEU A 85 4.30 7.66 9.75
CA LEU A 85 2.90 7.76 9.35
C LEU A 85 2.10 8.55 10.39
N GLN A 86 2.40 8.43 11.68
CA GLN A 86 1.79 9.26 12.71
C GLN A 86 2.03 10.76 12.46
N GLU A 87 3.29 11.17 12.21
CA GLU A 87 3.64 12.57 11.91
C GLU A 87 2.85 13.11 10.71
N ILE A 88 2.72 12.30 9.65
CA ILE A 88 1.96 12.67 8.45
C ILE A 88 0.47 12.78 8.74
N CYS A 89 -0.12 11.82 9.46
CA CYS A 89 -1.52 11.86 9.86
C CYS A 89 -1.84 13.12 10.68
N GLU A 90 -0.99 13.48 11.64
CA GLU A 90 -1.15 14.68 12.47
C GLU A 90 -0.99 15.96 11.65
N THR A 91 0.03 16.02 10.79
CA THR A 91 0.32 17.22 9.98
C THR A 91 -0.76 17.50 8.95
N VAL A 92 -1.27 16.45 8.29
CA VAL A 92 -2.27 16.59 7.22
C VAL A 92 -3.70 16.59 7.79
N GLY A 93 -3.91 16.04 8.99
CA GLY A 93 -5.21 15.90 9.61
C GLY A 93 -6.05 14.75 9.03
N ILE A 94 -5.40 13.62 8.71
CA ILE A 94 -6.04 12.44 8.09
C ILE A 94 -5.96 11.22 9.01
N PRO A 95 -6.92 10.28 8.91
CA PRO A 95 -6.78 8.98 9.56
C PRO A 95 -5.68 8.13 8.90
N PRO A 96 -5.14 7.12 9.61
CA PRO A 96 -4.09 6.25 9.06
C PRO A 96 -4.61 5.25 8.02
N VAL A 97 -5.93 5.05 7.97
CA VAL A 97 -6.61 4.24 6.94
C VAL A 97 -7.57 5.14 6.18
N LEU A 98 -7.35 5.26 4.87
CA LEU A 98 -8.17 6.09 4.00
C LEU A 98 -9.24 5.25 3.29
N HIS A 99 -10.51 5.55 3.54
CA HIS A 99 -11.60 4.95 2.78
C HIS A 99 -11.68 5.57 1.38
N VAL A 100 -11.46 4.75 0.35
CA VAL A 100 -11.51 5.21 -1.05
C VAL A 100 -12.72 4.71 -1.82
N GLY A 101 -13.74 4.20 -1.12
CA GLY A 101 -15.07 3.89 -1.68
C GLY A 101 -15.42 2.41 -1.77
N SER A 102 -16.36 2.10 -2.65
CA SER A 102 -16.87 0.76 -2.91
C SER A 102 -15.88 -0.12 -3.69
N CYS A 103 -16.19 -1.39 -3.94
CA CYS A 103 -15.29 -2.28 -4.69
C CYS A 103 -15.00 -1.80 -6.12
N VAL A 104 -15.92 -1.07 -6.76
CA VAL A 104 -15.66 -0.48 -8.10
C VAL A 104 -14.70 0.71 -8.01
N ASP A 105 -14.64 1.35 -6.84
CA ASP A 105 -13.70 2.44 -6.57
C ASP A 105 -12.27 1.95 -6.31
N ASN A 106 -12.00 0.64 -6.38
CA ASN A 106 -10.63 0.13 -6.52
C ASN A 106 -9.93 0.69 -7.77
N SER A 107 -10.70 1.06 -8.80
CA SER A 107 -10.22 1.86 -9.94
C SER A 107 -9.53 3.16 -9.49
N ARG A 108 -10.01 3.81 -8.42
CA ARG A 108 -9.39 5.03 -7.87
C ARG A 108 -8.02 4.75 -7.28
N ILE A 109 -7.77 3.56 -6.73
CA ILE A 109 -6.44 3.18 -6.25
C ILE A 109 -5.48 3.17 -7.44
N LEU A 110 -5.85 2.52 -8.55
CA LEU A 110 -5.01 2.54 -9.76
C LEU A 110 -4.85 3.94 -10.35
N THR A 111 -5.92 4.76 -10.35
CA THR A 111 -5.83 6.17 -10.76
C THR A 111 -4.84 6.93 -9.87
N ILE A 112 -4.86 6.72 -8.55
CA ILE A 112 -3.90 7.33 -7.62
C ILE A 112 -2.47 6.90 -7.95
N LEU A 113 -2.23 5.59 -8.18
CA LEU A 113 -0.90 5.09 -8.53
C LEU A 113 -0.40 5.69 -9.85
N ALA A 114 -1.25 5.73 -10.88
CA ALA A 114 -0.90 6.35 -12.16
C ALA A 114 -0.55 7.83 -12.01
N ASN A 115 -1.25 8.58 -11.14
CA ASN A 115 -0.91 9.98 -10.89
C ASN A 115 0.37 10.14 -10.03
N VAL A 116 0.65 9.19 -9.13
CA VAL A 116 1.93 9.15 -8.38
C VAL A 116 3.11 8.99 -9.32
N VAL A 117 3.00 8.09 -10.30
CA VAL A 117 4.00 7.92 -11.37
C VAL A 117 4.08 9.20 -12.22
N ALA A 118 2.95 9.73 -12.68
CA ALA A 118 2.91 10.91 -13.55
C ALA A 118 3.47 12.18 -12.88
N GLU A 119 3.37 12.31 -11.56
CA GLU A 119 4.02 13.39 -10.80
C GLU A 119 5.55 13.30 -10.83
N GLY A 120 6.09 12.09 -11.05
CA GLY A 120 7.51 11.82 -11.24
C GLY A 120 8.34 11.77 -9.94
N GLY A 121 9.59 11.36 -10.12
CA GLY A 121 10.58 11.25 -9.04
C GLY A 121 10.40 10.05 -8.10
N LEU A 122 9.40 9.20 -8.35
CA LEU A 122 9.18 7.95 -7.63
C LEU A 122 8.80 6.88 -8.66
N GLY A 123 9.80 6.33 -9.35
CA GLY A 123 9.61 5.33 -10.42
C GLY A 123 9.05 5.91 -11.72
N GLU A 124 9.06 5.10 -12.77
CA GLU A 124 8.53 5.43 -14.11
C GLU A 124 7.32 4.57 -14.49
N ASP A 125 7.07 3.48 -13.75
CA ASP A 125 5.90 2.62 -13.88
C ASP A 125 5.29 2.27 -12.51
N ILE A 126 4.02 1.81 -12.48
CA ILE A 126 3.37 1.37 -11.24
C ILE A 126 4.16 0.23 -10.58
N SER A 127 4.78 -0.64 -11.38
CA SER A 127 5.59 -1.75 -10.88
C SER A 127 6.88 -1.31 -10.19
N ASP A 128 7.34 -0.08 -10.38
CA ASP A 128 8.50 0.46 -9.65
C ASP A 128 8.13 0.95 -8.25
N LEU A 129 6.85 1.28 -8.04
CA LEU A 129 6.40 1.91 -6.80
C LEU A 129 6.51 0.95 -5.61
N PRO A 130 6.87 1.46 -4.41
CA PRO A 130 6.86 0.68 -3.18
C PRO A 130 5.43 0.53 -2.65
N VAL A 131 4.62 -0.26 -3.35
CA VAL A 131 3.20 -0.49 -3.06
C VAL A 131 2.82 -1.96 -3.14
N ALA A 132 1.77 -2.34 -2.40
CA ALA A 132 1.23 -3.69 -2.44
C ALA A 132 -0.31 -3.71 -2.31
N GLY A 133 -0.95 -4.75 -2.83
CA GLY A 133 -2.38 -5.01 -2.72
C GLY A 133 -2.66 -6.22 -1.84
N ALA A 134 -3.80 -6.25 -1.17
CA ALA A 134 -4.24 -7.41 -0.41
C ALA A 134 -5.75 -7.59 -0.39
N ALA A 135 -6.20 -8.85 -0.37
CA ALA A 135 -7.57 -9.21 -0.06
C ALA A 135 -7.62 -10.33 1.02
N PRO A 136 -7.51 -9.96 2.32
CA PRO A 136 -7.32 -10.91 3.42
C PRO A 136 -8.48 -11.89 3.59
N GLU A 137 -9.70 -11.48 3.27
CA GLU A 137 -10.89 -12.32 3.43
C GLU A 137 -11.71 -12.37 2.13
N TRP A 138 -11.02 -12.44 0.99
CA TRP A 138 -11.70 -12.52 -0.31
C TRP A 138 -12.61 -13.76 -0.42
N MET A 139 -13.67 -13.63 -1.22
CA MET A 139 -14.65 -14.71 -1.44
C MET A 139 -15.21 -14.68 -2.86
N SER A 140 -15.71 -13.53 -3.31
CA SER A 140 -16.41 -13.43 -4.60
C SER A 140 -15.46 -13.49 -5.80
N GLU A 141 -15.95 -13.96 -6.95
CA GLU A 141 -15.22 -13.93 -8.22
C GLU A 141 -14.81 -12.51 -8.63
N LYS A 142 -15.57 -11.48 -8.21
CA LYS A 142 -15.16 -10.08 -8.37
C LYS A 142 -13.78 -9.81 -7.75
N ALA A 143 -13.47 -10.43 -6.60
CA ALA A 143 -12.17 -10.24 -5.95
C ALA A 143 -11.03 -10.92 -6.73
N VAL A 144 -11.32 -12.01 -7.45
CA VAL A 144 -10.37 -12.64 -8.38
C VAL A 144 -10.04 -11.70 -9.53
N SER A 145 -11.08 -11.13 -10.17
CA SER A 145 -10.88 -10.13 -11.23
C SER A 145 -10.14 -8.90 -10.72
N ILE A 146 -10.45 -8.43 -9.51
CA ILE A 146 -9.77 -7.29 -8.88
C ILE A 146 -8.30 -7.56 -8.69
N GLY A 147 -7.93 -8.64 -8.02
CA GLY A 147 -6.53 -8.92 -7.80
C GLY A 147 -5.78 -9.20 -9.11
N MET A 148 -6.44 -9.81 -10.11
CA MET A 148 -5.78 -10.06 -11.40
C MET A 148 -5.49 -8.77 -12.16
N TYR A 149 -6.40 -7.79 -12.19
CA TYR A 149 -6.10 -6.52 -12.84
C TYR A 149 -5.08 -5.69 -12.03
N PHE A 150 -4.98 -5.86 -10.70
CA PHE A 150 -3.89 -5.27 -9.90
C PHE A 150 -2.54 -5.88 -10.26
N VAL A 151 -2.45 -7.22 -10.32
CA VAL A 151 -1.26 -7.95 -10.77
C VAL A 151 -0.86 -7.51 -12.18
N ALA A 152 -1.82 -7.43 -13.09
CA ALA A 152 -1.57 -6.97 -14.45
C ALA A 152 -1.19 -5.49 -14.55
N SER A 153 -1.48 -4.69 -13.52
CA SER A 153 -1.06 -3.29 -13.41
C SER A 153 0.27 -3.12 -12.66
N GLY A 154 1.01 -4.20 -12.41
CA GLY A 154 2.31 -4.12 -11.73
C GLY A 154 2.29 -4.21 -10.21
N VAL A 155 1.15 -4.52 -9.59
CA VAL A 155 1.04 -4.53 -8.13
C VAL A 155 1.14 -5.95 -7.56
N PHE A 156 2.11 -6.16 -6.66
CA PHE A 156 2.19 -7.38 -5.86
C PHE A 156 0.94 -7.53 -4.99
N THR A 157 0.24 -8.66 -5.13
CA THR A 157 -1.10 -8.85 -4.55
C THR A 157 -1.18 -10.11 -3.70
N VAL A 158 -1.47 -9.95 -2.40
CA VAL A 158 -1.56 -11.05 -1.43
C VAL A 158 -3.02 -11.39 -1.12
N ILE A 159 -3.39 -12.67 -1.16
CA ILE A 159 -4.71 -13.12 -0.73
C ILE A 159 -4.59 -14.31 0.22
N ALA A 160 -5.55 -14.46 1.13
CA ALA A 160 -5.43 -15.48 2.17
C ALA A 160 -5.69 -16.90 1.67
N GLU A 161 -6.86 -17.12 1.10
CA GLU A 161 -7.19 -18.41 0.51
C GLU A 161 -6.59 -18.47 -0.90
N PRO A 162 -5.93 -19.57 -1.28
CA PRO A 162 -5.39 -19.69 -2.63
C PRO A 162 -6.53 -19.74 -3.65
N LEU A 163 -6.26 -19.26 -4.86
CA LEU A 163 -7.13 -19.49 -6.01
C LEU A 163 -7.25 -21.02 -6.24
N PRO A 164 -8.35 -21.52 -6.86
CA PRO A 164 -8.53 -22.94 -7.16
C PRO A 164 -7.63 -23.41 -8.32
N ILE A 165 -6.32 -23.20 -8.20
CA ILE A 165 -5.29 -23.44 -9.21
C ILE A 165 -4.18 -24.37 -8.73
N LEU A 166 -4.16 -24.74 -7.44
CA LEU A 166 -3.06 -25.53 -6.85
C LEU A 166 -2.91 -26.93 -7.48
N GLY A 167 -3.98 -27.47 -8.08
CA GLY A 167 -3.92 -28.71 -8.86
C GLY A 167 -3.22 -28.58 -10.23
N ALA A 168 -2.88 -27.35 -10.64
CA ALA A 168 -2.16 -27.04 -11.87
C ALA A 168 -0.81 -26.36 -11.54
N PRO A 169 0.28 -27.12 -11.31
CA PRO A 169 1.56 -26.58 -10.84
C PRO A 169 2.16 -25.53 -11.77
N ASN A 170 2.03 -25.69 -13.09
CA ASN A 170 2.52 -24.71 -14.06
C ASN A 170 1.76 -23.38 -13.96
N LEU A 171 0.42 -23.42 -13.82
CA LEU A 171 -0.38 -22.21 -13.66
C LEU A 171 -0.10 -21.53 -12.32
N THR A 172 0.05 -22.32 -11.25
CA THR A 172 0.40 -21.79 -9.93
C THR A 172 1.74 -21.07 -9.98
N ARG A 173 2.79 -21.73 -10.50
CA ARG A 173 4.12 -21.14 -10.65
C ARG A 173 4.11 -19.89 -11.53
N TYR A 174 3.37 -19.92 -12.64
CA TYR A 174 3.23 -18.76 -13.50
C TYR A 174 2.66 -17.56 -12.74
N LEU A 175 1.53 -17.74 -12.05
CA LEU A 175 0.85 -16.66 -11.35
C LEU A 175 1.57 -16.14 -10.09
N THR A 176 2.40 -16.97 -9.45
CA THR A 176 3.10 -16.61 -8.20
C THR A 176 4.58 -16.29 -8.37
N ASP A 177 5.13 -16.41 -9.57
CA ASP A 177 6.56 -16.16 -9.81
C ASP A 177 6.81 -15.62 -11.23
N GLU A 178 6.49 -16.40 -12.27
CA GLU A 178 6.94 -16.08 -13.63
C GLU A 178 6.30 -14.81 -14.21
N ILE A 179 5.02 -14.56 -13.90
CA ILE A 179 4.26 -13.39 -14.39
C ILE A 179 4.85 -12.05 -13.94
N GLU A 180 5.60 -12.02 -12.84
CA GLU A 180 6.25 -10.80 -12.34
C GLU A 180 7.26 -10.24 -13.35
N LYS A 181 7.90 -11.11 -14.14
CA LYS A 181 8.85 -10.69 -15.18
C LYS A 181 8.16 -10.02 -16.37
N GLU A 182 6.89 -10.33 -16.58
CA GLU A 182 6.09 -9.81 -17.70
C GLU A 182 5.37 -8.53 -17.30
N LEU A 183 4.81 -8.48 -16.09
CA LEU A 183 3.88 -7.42 -15.67
C LEU A 183 4.36 -6.62 -14.46
N GLY A 184 5.44 -7.04 -13.78
CA GLY A 184 5.96 -6.39 -12.56
C GLY A 184 5.18 -6.71 -11.27
N GLY A 185 3.95 -7.22 -11.39
CA GLY A 185 3.12 -7.71 -10.30
C GLY A 185 2.98 -9.23 -10.32
N LYS A 186 2.63 -9.82 -9.17
CA LYS A 186 2.33 -11.26 -9.03
C LYS A 186 1.42 -11.53 -7.85
N TRP A 187 0.90 -12.75 -7.80
CA TRP A 187 0.13 -13.24 -6.66
C TRP A 187 1.02 -13.79 -5.55
N ALA A 188 0.54 -13.67 -4.32
CA ALA A 188 1.00 -14.46 -3.18
C ALA A 188 -0.19 -14.96 -2.37
N PHE A 189 -0.04 -16.14 -1.78
CA PHE A 189 -1.07 -16.78 -0.97
C PHE A 189 -0.55 -16.97 0.46
N GLU A 190 -1.12 -16.25 1.41
CA GLU A 190 -0.75 -16.35 2.83
C GLU A 190 -1.95 -16.06 3.72
N ARG A 191 -2.36 -17.07 4.50
CA ARG A 191 -3.57 -17.03 5.32
C ARG A 191 -3.39 -16.27 6.62
N ASP A 192 -2.17 -16.27 7.18
CA ASP A 192 -1.85 -15.49 8.38
C ASP A 192 -1.71 -14.00 8.00
N PRO A 193 -2.62 -13.12 8.47
CA PRO A 193 -2.62 -11.73 8.06
C PRO A 193 -1.36 -10.97 8.49
N ILE A 194 -0.67 -11.41 9.55
CA ILE A 194 0.57 -10.77 10.01
C ILE A 194 1.74 -11.19 9.12
N LYS A 195 1.83 -12.46 8.74
CA LYS A 195 2.84 -12.92 7.77
C LYS A 195 2.61 -12.31 6.40
N ALA A 196 1.36 -12.25 5.95
CA ALA A 196 0.99 -11.60 4.71
C ALA A 196 1.38 -10.10 4.70
N ALA A 197 1.14 -9.38 5.80
CA ALA A 197 1.64 -8.01 5.96
C ALA A 197 3.17 -7.94 5.90
N GLY A 198 3.88 -8.88 6.53
CA GLY A 198 5.34 -9.00 6.45
C GLY A 198 5.83 -9.18 5.01
N MET A 199 5.18 -10.03 4.20
CA MET A 199 5.50 -10.20 2.78
C MET A 199 5.30 -8.90 1.98
N MET A 200 4.24 -8.15 2.29
CA MET A 200 3.98 -6.85 1.65
C MET A 200 5.06 -5.83 2.03
N ILE A 201 5.45 -5.76 3.31
CA ILE A 201 6.51 -4.86 3.78
C ILE A 201 7.85 -5.23 3.14
N GLU A 202 8.21 -6.51 3.10
CA GLU A 202 9.44 -6.96 2.44
C GLU A 202 9.45 -6.60 0.94
N HIS A 203 8.32 -6.75 0.24
CA HIS A 203 8.18 -6.32 -1.14
C HIS A 203 8.36 -4.81 -1.30
N ILE A 204 7.71 -4.02 -0.44
CA ILE A 204 7.82 -2.55 -0.40
C ILE A 204 9.29 -2.15 -0.22
N GLU A 205 10.00 -2.73 0.74
CA GLU A 205 11.42 -2.43 0.99
C GLU A 205 12.31 -2.80 -0.22
N LYS A 206 12.07 -3.95 -0.87
CA LYS A 206 12.80 -4.32 -2.10
C LYS A 206 12.60 -3.30 -3.22
N LYS A 207 11.39 -2.74 -3.38
CA LYS A 207 11.12 -1.68 -4.36
C LYS A 207 11.82 -0.38 -3.97
N ARG A 208 11.84 -0.03 -2.68
CA ARG A 208 12.61 1.13 -2.18
C ARG A 208 14.11 1.00 -2.45
N ASP A 209 14.67 -0.19 -2.25
CA ASP A 209 16.09 -0.49 -2.56
C ASP A 209 16.36 -0.32 -4.05
N ALA A 210 15.50 -0.87 -4.92
CA ALA A 210 15.63 -0.74 -6.37
C ALA A 210 15.54 0.72 -6.86
N LEU A 211 14.73 1.53 -6.18
CA LEU A 211 14.64 2.98 -6.41
C LEU A 211 15.80 3.79 -5.81
N GLY A 212 16.65 3.18 -5.00
CA GLY A 212 17.75 3.87 -4.31
C GLY A 212 17.30 4.87 -3.24
N ILE A 213 16.09 4.69 -2.68
CA ILE A 213 15.52 5.56 -1.64
C ILE A 213 15.61 4.98 -0.23
N ASN A 214 16.23 3.79 -0.08
CA ASN A 214 16.48 3.16 1.21
C ASN A 214 17.88 3.48 1.76
N VAL A 215 18.21 4.76 1.75
CA VAL A 215 19.49 5.29 2.25
C VAL A 215 19.21 6.31 3.33
N GLU A 216 19.88 6.18 4.47
CA GLU A 216 19.90 7.23 5.49
C GLU A 216 20.52 8.48 4.88
N LYS A 217 19.69 9.50 4.58
CA LYS A 217 20.20 10.80 4.20
C LYS A 217 20.76 11.48 5.45
N GLU A 218 22.05 11.77 5.42
CA GLU A 218 22.71 12.59 6.43
C GLU A 218 21.94 13.92 6.57
N ARG A 219 21.44 14.22 7.77
CA ARG A 219 20.74 15.47 8.04
C ARG A 219 21.76 16.61 8.07
N LYS A 220 22.15 17.11 6.90
CA LYS A 220 23.03 18.26 6.80
C LYS A 220 22.26 19.51 7.23
N LEU A 221 22.66 20.09 8.36
CA LEU A 221 22.13 21.37 8.82
C LEU A 221 22.72 22.46 7.93
N TYR A 222 21.94 22.85 6.92
CA TYR A 222 22.35 23.94 6.04
C TYR A 222 22.31 25.27 6.80
N ASP A 223 23.44 25.95 6.82
CA ASP A 223 23.52 27.33 7.30
C ASP A 223 22.84 28.32 6.32
N MET A 224 22.76 29.59 6.71
CA MET A 224 22.07 30.60 5.89
C MET A 224 22.78 30.90 4.57
N GLU A 225 24.08 30.65 4.45
CA GLU A 225 24.85 30.84 3.22
C GLU A 225 24.62 29.67 2.26
N GLU A 226 24.68 28.44 2.76
CA GLU A 226 24.40 27.24 1.98
C GLU A 226 22.96 27.20 1.45
N ARG A 227 21.98 27.70 2.24
CA ARG A 227 20.58 27.83 1.79
C ARG A 227 20.42 28.84 0.65
N ARG A 228 21.22 29.91 0.62
CA ARG A 228 21.18 30.91 -0.45
C ARG A 228 21.79 30.37 -1.75
N ALA A 229 22.78 29.49 -1.66
CA ALA A 229 23.42 28.86 -2.81
C ALA A 229 22.54 27.80 -3.52
N LEU A 230 21.61 27.18 -2.79
CA LEU A 230 20.68 26.16 -3.33
C LEU A 230 19.52 26.75 -4.15
N ALA A 231 19.32 28.06 -4.14
CA ALA A 231 18.19 28.75 -4.79
C ALA A 231 18.51 29.26 -6.22
N VAL A 232 19.57 28.75 -6.86
CA VAL A 232 20.01 29.10 -8.22
C VAL A 232 19.58 28.02 -9.21
#